data_AF-A0A958HMS4-F1
#
_entry.id   AF-A0A958HMS4-F1
#
_cell.length_a   1.000
_cell.length_b   1.000
_cell.length_c   1.000
_cell.angle_alpha   90.00
_cell.angle_beta   90.00
_cell.angle_gamma   90.00
#
_symmetry.space_group_name_H-M   'P 1'
#
loop_
_entity.id
_entity.type
_entity.pdbx_description
1 polymer ?
#
loop_
_entity_poly.entity_id
_entity_poly.type
_entity_poly.pdbx_seq_one_letter_code
_entity_poly.pdbx_strand_id
1 'polypeptide(L)'
;AMIADLHDRWEDVTEKERRSRTMFAQRTIRVEEVAQAWQAERDAIGAGVDVRNLVTNVVRAHQGFVVDRNGALEVTLPNQAALLEAIGGRERFTARFELPVPDGVLYLNRTHPVIEGLASYAMDSALDPLRDGVARRCGAIRTRAVARTTTLLLLRLRFHIVVQRGAEVTPLLAEECRVVGFAGNPQSPQWLSQDEAEQLL
;
A
#
# COMPACT_ATOMS: atom_id res chain seq x y z
N ALA A 1 40.97 48.58 17.80
CA ALA A 1 41.10 47.95 16.47
C ALA A 1 40.47 46.56 16.43
N MET A 2 40.82 45.63 17.33
CA MET A 2 40.36 44.23 17.30
C MET A 2 38.87 43.99 17.62
N ILE A 3 38.20 44.89 18.36
CA ILE A 3 36.77 44.76 18.73
C ILE A 3 35.84 45.21 17.60
N ALA A 4 36.27 46.17 16.77
CA ALA A 4 35.48 46.64 15.62
C ALA A 4 35.42 45.58 14.51
N ASP A 5 36.56 44.93 14.22
CA ASP A 5 36.65 43.83 13.23
C ASP A 5 35.77 42.62 13.60
N LEU A 6 35.56 42.37 14.90
CA LEU A 6 34.68 41.30 15.36
C LEU A 6 33.20 41.64 15.16
N HIS A 7 32.80 42.89 15.39
CA HIS A 7 31.42 43.33 15.16
C HIS A 7 31.09 43.40 13.67
N ASP A 8 32.01 43.89 12.83
CA ASP A 8 31.81 43.92 11.38
C ASP A 8 31.65 42.51 10.81
N ARG A 9 32.47 41.54 11.26
CA ARG A 9 32.34 40.13 10.88
C ARG A 9 31.04 39.50 11.38
N TRP A 10 30.53 39.94 12.53
CA TRP A 10 29.25 39.47 13.08
C TRP A 10 28.05 40.03 12.31
N GLU A 11 28.08 41.31 11.93
CA GLU A 11 27.06 41.92 11.08
C GLU A 11 27.05 41.29 9.68
N ASP A 12 28.21 40.98 9.10
CA ASP A 12 28.33 40.34 7.79
C ASP A 12 27.77 38.91 7.77
N VAL A 13 27.98 38.15 8.86
CA VAL A 13 27.41 36.80 9.03
C VAL A 13 25.89 36.89 9.20
N THR A 14 25.41 37.86 9.97
CA THR A 14 23.97 38.09 10.20
C THR A 14 23.26 38.54 8.91
N GLU A 15 23.89 39.40 8.12
CA GLU A 15 23.42 39.83 6.78
C GLU A 15 23.40 38.66 5.80
N LYS A 16 24.44 37.81 5.78
CA LYS A 16 24.47 36.60 4.95
C LYS A 16 23.41 35.59 5.36
N GLU A 17 23.15 35.41 6.65
CA GLU A 17 22.12 34.51 7.17
C GLU A 17 20.69 35.04 6.91
N ARG A 18 20.51 36.37 6.96
CA ARG A 18 19.26 37.02 6.55
C ARG A 18 19.03 36.86 5.05
N ARG A 19 20.04 37.12 4.21
CA ARG A 19 19.95 36.93 2.73
C ARG A 19 19.75 35.46 2.34
N SER A 20 20.36 34.51 3.06
CA SER A 20 20.15 33.09 2.82
C SER A 20 18.72 32.68 3.18
N ARG A 21 18.18 33.12 4.33
CA ARG A 21 16.77 32.90 4.69
C ARG A 21 15.78 33.46 3.66
N THR A 22 16.06 34.61 3.05
CA THR A 22 15.19 35.18 2.00
C THR A 22 15.32 34.44 0.66
N MET A 23 16.50 33.91 0.31
CA MET A 23 16.72 33.11 -0.90
C MET A 23 16.09 31.70 -0.80
N PHE A 24 16.02 31.12 0.40
CA PHE A 24 15.37 29.81 0.63
C PHE A 24 13.85 29.91 0.88
N ALA A 25 13.30 31.11 1.08
CA ALA A 25 11.87 31.31 1.27
C ALA A 25 11.02 30.88 0.06
N GLN A 26 11.59 30.86 -1.15
CA GLN A 26 10.87 30.45 -2.37
C GLN A 26 10.68 28.93 -2.53
N ARG A 27 11.14 28.10 -1.58
CA ARG A 27 10.92 26.64 -1.57
C ARG A 27 10.44 26.11 -0.21
N THR A 28 9.73 26.93 0.56
CA THR A 28 9.02 26.39 1.73
C THR A 28 7.81 25.63 1.22
N ILE A 29 7.93 24.31 1.16
CA ILE A 29 6.78 23.43 0.97
C ILE A 29 5.76 23.83 2.05
N ARG A 30 4.58 24.28 1.64
CA ARG A 30 3.56 24.76 2.59
C ARG A 30 3.05 23.58 3.41
N VAL A 31 3.09 23.73 4.72
CA VAL A 31 2.71 22.67 5.67
C VAL A 31 1.26 22.24 5.45
N GLU A 32 0.40 23.18 5.07
CA GLU A 32 -1.01 22.95 4.77
C GLU A 32 -1.20 22.16 3.46
N GLU A 33 -0.38 22.43 2.43
CA GLU A 33 -0.40 21.67 1.16
C GLU A 33 0.16 20.26 1.35
N VAL A 34 1.18 20.09 2.20
CA VAL A 34 1.67 18.76 2.62
C VAL A 34 0.63 18.04 3.46
N ALA A 35 -0.03 18.72 4.39
CA ALA A 35 -1.06 18.12 5.22
C ALA A 35 -2.25 17.67 4.39
N GLN A 36 -2.67 18.44 3.38
CA GLN A 36 -3.72 18.02 2.44
C GLN A 36 -3.26 16.88 1.53
N ALA A 37 -2.03 16.91 1.00
CA ALA A 37 -1.50 15.81 0.21
C ALA A 37 -1.33 14.53 1.05
N TRP A 38 -0.85 14.66 2.28
CA TRP A 38 -0.70 13.60 3.26
C TRP A 38 -2.06 13.07 3.73
N GLN A 39 -3.05 13.94 3.93
CA GLN A 39 -4.40 13.54 4.30
C GLN A 39 -5.11 12.88 3.12
N ALA A 40 -4.94 13.37 1.90
CA ALA A 40 -5.42 12.73 0.68
C ALA A 40 -4.70 11.38 0.45
N GLU A 41 -3.41 11.27 0.76
CA GLU A 41 -2.68 10.00 0.78
C GLU A 41 -3.20 9.08 1.90
N ARG A 42 -3.54 9.61 3.09
CA ARG A 42 -4.14 8.87 4.21
C ARG A 42 -5.59 8.44 3.99
N ASP A 43 -6.35 9.18 3.20
CA ASP A 43 -7.74 8.91 2.86
C ASP A 43 -7.80 7.96 1.65
N ALA A 44 -6.94 8.16 0.63
CA ALA A 44 -6.72 7.22 -0.48
C ALA A 44 -6.11 5.90 -0.01
N ILE A 45 -5.22 5.97 0.98
CA ILE A 45 -5.41 5.33 2.27
C ILE A 45 -6.30 4.11 2.20
N GLY A 46 -7.53 4.25 2.74
CA GLY A 46 -8.52 3.19 2.95
C GLY A 46 -7.99 1.97 3.72
N ALA A 47 -6.67 1.92 3.95
CA ALA A 47 -5.92 0.70 4.02
C ALA A 47 -6.01 0.13 5.41
N GLY A 48 -6.38 0.91 6.42
CA GLY A 48 -6.49 0.37 7.76
C GLY A 48 -7.52 -0.77 7.79
N VAL A 49 -8.71 -0.51 7.24
CA VAL A 49 -9.79 -1.50 7.13
C VAL A 49 -9.44 -2.61 6.14
N ASP A 50 -8.93 -2.26 4.95
CA ASP A 50 -8.57 -3.26 3.93
C ASP A 50 -7.45 -4.19 4.38
N VAL A 51 -6.41 -3.65 5.00
CA VAL A 51 -5.27 -4.41 5.53
C VAL A 51 -5.74 -5.26 6.69
N ARG A 52 -6.61 -4.75 7.57
CA ARG A 52 -7.25 -5.55 8.62
C ARG A 52 -8.04 -6.72 8.04
N ASN A 53 -8.82 -6.48 7.00
CA ASN A 53 -9.60 -7.51 6.32
C ASN A 53 -8.70 -8.53 5.63
N LEU A 54 -7.65 -8.09 4.93
CA LEU A 54 -6.64 -8.95 4.32
C LEU A 54 -6.01 -9.88 5.36
N VAL A 55 -5.46 -9.33 6.45
CA VAL A 55 -4.84 -10.11 7.52
C VAL A 55 -5.86 -11.12 8.08
N THR A 56 -7.08 -10.67 8.39
CA THR A 56 -8.12 -11.53 8.94
C THR A 56 -8.49 -12.67 7.99
N ASN A 57 -8.68 -12.37 6.71
CA ASN A 57 -9.11 -13.33 5.71
C ASN A 57 -8.02 -14.35 5.38
N VAL A 58 -6.78 -13.88 5.14
CA VAL A 58 -5.66 -14.77 4.81
C VAL A 58 -5.35 -15.69 5.99
N VAL A 59 -5.23 -15.15 7.21
CA VAL A 59 -4.93 -15.96 8.39
C VAL A 59 -6.01 -17.01 8.63
N ARG A 60 -7.29 -16.64 8.57
CA ARG A 60 -8.40 -17.60 8.74
C ARG A 60 -8.47 -18.64 7.62
N ALA A 61 -8.21 -18.25 6.38
CA ALA A 61 -8.16 -19.18 5.26
C ALA A 61 -7.10 -20.26 5.47
N HIS A 62 -5.96 -19.89 6.06
CA HIS A 62 -4.89 -20.82 6.46
C HIS A 62 -5.14 -21.52 7.80
N GLN A 63 -6.35 -21.45 8.38
CA GLN A 63 -6.70 -22.05 9.67
C GLN A 63 -5.95 -21.46 10.88
N GLY A 64 -5.45 -20.22 10.76
CA GLY A 64 -4.96 -19.43 11.89
C GLY A 64 -6.09 -18.77 12.68
N PHE A 65 -5.73 -18.18 13.82
CA PHE A 65 -6.66 -17.53 14.73
C PHE A 65 -6.46 -16.01 14.73
N VAL A 66 -7.58 -15.30 14.74
CA VAL A 66 -7.62 -13.84 14.75
C VAL A 66 -8.70 -13.40 15.75
N VAL A 67 -8.29 -12.63 16.76
CA VAL A 67 -9.17 -12.09 17.81
C VAL A 67 -9.04 -10.58 17.84
N ASP A 68 -10.16 -9.87 17.77
CA ASP A 68 -10.18 -8.42 18.00
C ASP A 68 -10.40 -8.13 19.49
N ARG A 69 -9.51 -7.33 20.07
CA ARG A 69 -9.67 -6.76 21.40
C ARG A 69 -9.48 -5.25 21.33
N ASN A 70 -10.59 -4.51 21.43
CA ASN A 70 -10.59 -3.05 21.47
C ASN A 70 -9.78 -2.43 20.31
N GLY A 71 -9.98 -2.92 19.09
CA GLY A 71 -9.32 -2.41 17.87
C GLY A 71 -7.87 -2.89 17.69
N ALA A 72 -7.34 -3.70 18.62
CA ALA A 72 -6.11 -4.46 18.41
C ALA A 72 -6.44 -5.87 17.93
N LEU A 73 -5.77 -6.32 16.88
CA LEU A 73 -5.93 -7.63 16.29
C LEU A 73 -4.82 -8.55 16.80
N GLU A 74 -5.18 -9.52 17.64
CA GLU A 74 -4.31 -10.60 18.07
C GLU A 74 -4.34 -11.69 17.00
N VAL A 75 -3.17 -12.00 16.44
CA VAL A 75 -3.00 -12.94 15.33
C VAL A 75 -2.13 -14.10 15.78
N THR A 76 -2.60 -15.32 15.50
CA THR A 76 -1.82 -16.56 15.64
C THR A 76 -1.88 -17.31 14.31
N LEU A 77 -0.73 -17.51 13.67
CA LEU A 77 -0.63 -18.26 12.43
C LEU A 77 -0.52 -19.77 12.68
N PRO A 78 -0.99 -20.60 11.75
CA PRO A 78 -0.73 -22.03 11.78
C PRO A 78 0.77 -22.30 11.63
N ASN A 79 1.21 -23.49 12.03
CA ASN A 79 2.59 -23.94 11.82
C ASN A 79 2.82 -24.35 10.35
N GLN A 80 2.82 -23.36 9.45
CA GLN A 80 3.12 -23.50 8.03
C GLN A 80 4.42 -22.74 7.74
N ALA A 81 5.53 -23.48 7.57
CA ALA A 81 6.87 -22.89 7.50
C ALA A 81 7.00 -21.79 6.43
N ALA A 82 6.47 -22.02 5.22
CA ALA A 82 6.54 -21.05 4.13
C ALA A 82 5.74 -19.76 4.42
N LEU A 83 4.59 -19.87 5.08
CA LEU A 83 3.78 -18.71 5.48
C LEU A 83 4.48 -17.91 6.59
N LEU A 84 5.07 -18.61 7.58
CA LEU A 84 5.84 -17.98 8.63
C LEU A 84 7.08 -17.27 8.07
N GLU A 85 7.82 -17.91 7.17
CA GLU A 85 8.97 -17.33 6.49
C GLU A 85 8.59 -16.07 5.71
N ALA A 86 7.49 -16.09 4.96
CA ALA A 86 7.00 -14.95 4.19
C ALA A 86 6.75 -13.70 5.04
N ILE A 87 6.40 -13.86 6.31
CA ILE A 87 6.13 -12.74 7.23
C ILE A 87 7.25 -12.51 8.25
N GLY A 88 8.44 -13.10 8.05
CA GLY A 88 9.61 -12.93 8.91
C GLY A 88 9.60 -13.75 10.20
N GLY A 89 9.05 -14.97 10.16
CA GLY A 89 9.10 -15.96 11.25
C GLY A 89 8.17 -15.68 12.43
N ARG A 90 7.17 -14.82 12.25
CA ARG A 90 6.27 -14.40 13.34
C ARG A 90 5.09 -15.36 13.48
N GLU A 91 5.12 -16.25 14.48
CA GLU A 91 3.97 -17.14 14.76
C GLU A 91 2.79 -16.36 15.38
N ARG A 92 3.09 -15.41 16.27
CA ARG A 92 2.08 -14.64 17.01
C ARG A 92 2.47 -13.17 17.08
N PHE A 93 1.50 -12.30 16.89
CA PHE A 93 1.68 -10.86 17.04
C PHE A 93 0.35 -10.15 17.33
N THR A 94 0.44 -8.94 17.88
CA THR A 94 -0.70 -8.03 18.02
C THR A 94 -0.50 -6.87 17.08
N ALA A 95 -1.54 -6.48 16.36
CA ALA A 95 -1.48 -5.41 15.37
C ALA A 95 -2.62 -4.40 15.51
N ARG A 96 -2.34 -3.15 15.15
CA ARG A 96 -3.31 -2.09 14.91
C ARG A 96 -3.08 -1.51 13.54
N PHE A 97 -4.14 -0.91 12.99
CA PHE A 97 -4.14 -0.39 11.61
C PHE A 97 -4.26 1.13 11.57
N GLU A 98 -4.21 1.75 12.75
CA GLU A 98 -4.24 3.20 12.94
C GLU A 98 -3.25 3.59 14.03
N LEU A 99 -2.67 4.78 13.89
CA LEU A 99 -1.82 5.40 14.91
C LEU A 99 -2.69 6.19 15.91
N PRO A 100 -2.25 6.31 17.18
CA PRO A 100 -1.04 5.74 17.76
C PRO A 100 -1.17 4.26 18.16
N VAL A 101 -0.05 3.55 18.22
CA VAL A 101 0.03 2.16 18.69
C VAL A 101 0.83 2.05 19.99
N PRO A 102 0.42 1.21 20.95
CA PRO A 102 1.21 0.93 22.16
C PRO A 102 2.50 0.17 21.86
N ASP A 103 3.42 0.16 22.83
CA ASP A 103 4.63 -0.69 22.77
C ASP A 103 4.26 -2.17 22.63
N GLY A 104 4.99 -2.88 21.78
CA GLY A 104 4.75 -4.30 21.49
C GLY A 104 3.57 -4.56 20.54
N VAL A 105 2.87 -3.53 20.07
CA VAL A 105 1.82 -3.63 19.04
C VAL A 105 2.33 -3.14 17.70
N LEU A 106 2.18 -3.95 16.66
CA LEU A 106 2.58 -3.58 15.30
C LEU A 106 1.60 -2.59 14.69
N TYR A 107 2.10 -1.49 14.12
CA TYR A 107 1.31 -0.68 13.20
C TYR A 107 1.41 -1.28 11.79
N LEU A 108 0.35 -1.94 11.34
CA LEU A 108 0.28 -2.55 10.02
C LEU A 108 -0.38 -1.59 9.04
N ASN A 109 0.44 -1.04 8.14
CA ASN A 109 -0.01 -0.31 6.96
C ASN A 109 0.20 -1.15 5.69
N ARG A 110 -0.26 -0.65 4.54
CA ARG A 110 -0.23 -1.37 3.25
C ARG A 110 1.18 -1.75 2.80
N THR A 111 2.20 -1.04 3.24
CA THR A 111 3.61 -1.26 2.86
C THR A 111 4.42 -1.99 3.95
N HIS A 112 3.78 -2.45 5.03
CA HIS A 112 4.50 -3.15 6.10
C HIS A 112 4.94 -4.54 5.59
N PRO A 113 6.16 -5.02 5.91
CA PRO A 113 6.68 -6.29 5.39
C PRO A 113 5.79 -7.52 5.67
N VAL A 114 5.10 -7.53 6.81
CA VAL A 114 4.10 -8.58 7.11
C VAL A 114 2.95 -8.58 6.10
N ILE A 115 2.50 -7.40 5.68
CA ILE A 115 1.39 -7.26 4.72
C ILE A 115 1.85 -7.66 3.32
N GLU A 116 3.02 -7.21 2.91
CA GLU A 116 3.65 -7.63 1.66
C GLU A 116 3.84 -9.15 1.59
N GLY A 117 4.34 -9.75 2.68
CA GLY A 117 4.53 -11.19 2.81
C GLY A 117 3.23 -11.98 2.74
N LEU A 118 2.20 -11.57 3.49
CA LEU A 118 0.89 -12.21 3.44
C LEU A 118 0.25 -12.11 2.06
N ALA A 119 0.31 -10.94 1.42
CA ALA A 119 -0.27 -10.71 0.10
C ALA A 119 0.43 -11.56 -0.97
N SER A 120 1.78 -11.55 -0.97
CA SER A 120 2.59 -12.34 -1.90
C SER A 120 2.32 -13.82 -1.72
N TYR A 121 2.34 -14.32 -0.48
CA TYR A 121 2.09 -15.73 -0.20
C TYR A 121 0.69 -16.19 -0.61
N ALA A 122 -0.34 -15.38 -0.35
CA ALA A 122 -1.70 -15.67 -0.77
C ALA A 122 -1.84 -15.70 -2.30
N MET A 123 -1.19 -14.76 -3.00
CA MET A 123 -1.19 -14.70 -4.47
C MET A 123 -0.44 -15.88 -5.09
N ASP A 124 0.74 -16.21 -4.59
CA ASP A 124 1.55 -17.34 -5.06
C ASP A 124 0.80 -18.66 -4.85
N SER A 125 0.17 -18.83 -3.69
CA SER A 125 -0.65 -20.01 -3.39
C SER A 125 -1.86 -20.13 -4.33
N ALA A 126 -2.44 -19.01 -4.77
CA ALA A 126 -3.53 -19.03 -5.75
C ALA A 126 -3.02 -19.40 -7.16
N LEU A 127 -1.82 -18.97 -7.53
CA LEU A 127 -1.24 -19.11 -8.88
C LEU A 127 -0.48 -20.42 -9.11
N ASP A 128 -0.14 -21.15 -8.06
CA ASP A 128 0.52 -22.46 -8.12
C ASP A 128 -0.50 -23.60 -8.35
N PRO A 129 -0.52 -24.25 -9.53
CA PRO A 129 -1.46 -25.36 -9.80
C PRO A 129 -1.10 -26.65 -9.06
N LEU A 130 0.10 -26.75 -8.47
CA LEU A 130 0.57 -27.93 -7.72
C LEU A 130 0.29 -27.81 -6.22
N ARG A 131 -0.06 -26.61 -5.73
CA ARG A 131 -0.49 -26.40 -4.35
C ARG A 131 -2.01 -26.45 -4.25
N ASP A 132 -2.50 -27.13 -3.22
CA ASP A 132 -3.87 -26.94 -2.75
C ASP A 132 -3.95 -25.61 -1.97
N GLY A 133 -4.01 -24.50 -2.72
CA GLY A 133 -4.06 -23.15 -2.18
C GLY A 133 -5.43 -22.81 -1.62
N VAL A 134 -5.45 -22.17 -0.45
CA VAL A 134 -6.69 -21.66 0.17
C VAL A 134 -7.25 -20.45 -0.58
N ALA A 135 -6.39 -19.72 -1.29
CA ALA A 135 -6.77 -18.60 -2.14
C ALA A 135 -7.23 -19.09 -3.52
N ARG A 136 -8.29 -18.48 -4.06
CA ARG A 136 -8.87 -18.82 -5.37
C ARG A 136 -8.65 -17.69 -6.37
N ARG A 137 -8.43 -18.05 -7.64
CA ARG A 137 -8.18 -17.08 -8.75
C ARG A 137 -9.43 -16.36 -9.23
N CYS A 138 -10.60 -16.94 -8.94
CA CYS A 138 -11.89 -16.36 -9.26
C CYS A 138 -12.82 -16.54 -8.07
N GLY A 139 -13.74 -15.59 -7.90
CA GLY A 139 -14.79 -15.61 -6.89
C GLY A 139 -16.10 -15.17 -7.51
N ALA A 140 -17.20 -15.57 -6.89
CA ALA A 140 -18.54 -15.09 -7.22
C ALA A 140 -19.19 -14.61 -5.94
N ILE A 141 -19.71 -13.39 -5.94
CA ILE A 141 -20.37 -12.76 -4.80
C ILE A 141 -21.77 -12.38 -5.23
N ARG A 142 -22.77 -12.77 -4.45
CA ARG A 142 -24.14 -12.28 -4.61
C ARG A 142 -24.29 -10.98 -3.83
N THR A 143 -24.56 -9.89 -4.51
CA THR A 143 -24.73 -8.56 -3.92
C THR A 143 -25.94 -7.83 -4.51
N ARG A 144 -26.44 -6.82 -3.80
CA ARG A 144 -27.48 -5.90 -4.28
C ARG A 144 -26.90 -4.72 -5.06
N ALA A 145 -25.57 -4.55 -5.07
CA ALA A 145 -24.88 -3.47 -5.78
C ALA A 145 -24.96 -3.60 -7.31
N VAL A 146 -25.35 -4.78 -7.83
CA VAL A 146 -25.49 -5.02 -9.27
C VAL A 146 -26.88 -5.61 -9.57
N ALA A 147 -27.50 -5.17 -10.68
CA ALA A 147 -28.82 -5.63 -11.09
C ALA A 147 -28.79 -6.92 -11.93
N ARG A 148 -27.64 -7.23 -12.54
CA ARG A 148 -27.41 -8.39 -13.42
C ARG A 148 -25.99 -8.92 -13.22
N THR A 149 -25.68 -10.07 -13.79
CA THR A 149 -24.33 -10.65 -13.72
C THR A 149 -23.30 -9.65 -14.23
N THR A 150 -22.39 -9.26 -13.34
CA THR A 150 -21.28 -8.35 -13.60
C THR A 150 -19.99 -9.07 -13.25
N THR A 151 -19.03 -9.03 -14.16
CA THR A 151 -17.72 -9.64 -14.02
C THR A 151 -16.69 -8.54 -13.85
N LEU A 152 -15.91 -8.60 -12.77
CA LEU A 152 -14.72 -7.77 -12.58
C LEU A 152 -13.46 -8.58 -12.92
N LEU A 153 -12.55 -7.96 -13.63
CA LEU A 153 -11.25 -8.48 -14.02
C LEU A 153 -10.18 -7.63 -13.35
N LEU A 154 -9.33 -8.26 -12.54
CA LEU A 154 -8.11 -7.64 -12.02
C LEU A 154 -6.97 -7.92 -12.99
N LEU A 155 -6.64 -6.94 -13.81
CA LEU A 155 -5.56 -7.00 -14.79
C LEU A 155 -4.25 -6.53 -14.16
N ARG A 156 -3.20 -7.33 -14.26
CA ARG A 156 -1.83 -6.91 -13.94
C ARG A 156 -1.11 -6.62 -15.25
N LEU A 157 -1.04 -5.34 -15.59
CA LEU A 157 -0.36 -4.85 -16.78
C LEU A 157 1.14 -4.78 -16.47
N ARG A 158 1.94 -5.44 -17.31
CA ARG A 158 3.40 -5.43 -17.21
C ARG A 158 3.98 -4.77 -18.44
N PHE A 159 4.70 -3.67 -18.23
CA PHE A 159 5.31 -2.88 -19.28
C PHE A 159 6.82 -3.09 -19.25
N HIS A 160 7.35 -3.63 -20.35
CA HIS A 160 8.79 -3.67 -20.57
C HIS A 160 9.19 -2.36 -21.25
N ILE A 161 9.82 -1.48 -20.50
CA ILE A 161 10.25 -0.15 -20.94
C ILE A 161 11.74 -0.23 -21.25
N VAL A 162 12.13 0.05 -22.49
CA VAL A 162 13.54 0.07 -22.88
C VAL A 162 13.98 1.51 -22.99
N VAL A 163 14.87 1.93 -22.07
CA VAL A 163 15.44 3.28 -22.08
C VAL A 163 16.79 3.24 -22.79
N GLN A 164 16.94 4.03 -23.85
CA GLN A 164 18.21 4.17 -24.55
C GLN A 164 18.81 5.55 -24.29
N ARG A 165 20.04 5.58 -23.76
CA ARG A 165 20.84 6.80 -23.58
C ARG A 165 22.17 6.64 -24.31
N GLY A 166 22.27 7.21 -25.51
CA GLY A 166 23.41 6.97 -26.39
C GLY A 166 23.51 5.51 -26.80
N ALA A 167 24.63 4.85 -26.47
CA ALA A 167 24.85 3.43 -26.71
C ALA A 167 24.33 2.53 -25.57
N GLU A 168 23.97 3.10 -24.42
CA GLU A 168 23.51 2.35 -23.26
C GLU A 168 22.02 2.05 -23.38
N VAL A 169 21.65 0.78 -23.21
CA VAL A 169 20.27 0.28 -23.22
C VAL A 169 19.95 -0.28 -21.85
N THR A 170 19.02 0.34 -21.14
CA THR A 170 18.56 -0.08 -19.82
C THR A 170 17.12 -0.60 -19.92
N PRO A 171 16.88 -1.90 -19.73
CA PRO A 171 15.54 -2.43 -19.59
C PRO A 171 14.98 -2.09 -18.21
N LEU A 172 13.75 -1.61 -18.17
CA LEU A 172 12.97 -1.33 -16.98
C LEU A 172 11.66 -2.11 -17.06
N LEU A 173 11.16 -2.55 -15.90
CA LEU A 173 9.84 -3.14 -15.77
C LEU A 173 8.97 -2.18 -14.96
N ALA A 174 7.83 -1.80 -15.52
CA ALA A 174 6.77 -1.14 -14.77
C ALA A 174 5.57 -2.08 -14.67
N GLU A 175 4.92 -2.09 -13.52
CA GLU A 175 3.70 -2.86 -13.31
C GLU A 175 2.58 -1.94 -12.85
N GLU A 176 1.37 -2.24 -13.31
CA GLU A 176 0.16 -1.54 -12.92
C GLU A 176 -0.97 -2.55 -12.76
N CYS A 177 -1.76 -2.40 -11.69
CA CYS A 177 -2.98 -3.17 -11.49
C CYS A 177 -4.18 -2.32 -11.90
N ARG A 178 -5.05 -2.86 -12.76
CA ARG A 178 -6.27 -2.21 -13.20
C ARG A 178 -7.46 -3.13 -13.04
N VAL A 179 -8.55 -2.59 -12.50
CA VAL A 179 -9.83 -3.29 -12.44
C VAL A 179 -10.65 -2.86 -13.64
N VAL A 180 -11.14 -3.83 -14.40
CA VAL A 180 -12.04 -3.61 -15.54
C VAL A 180 -13.28 -4.46 -15.33
N GLY A 181 -14.46 -3.87 -15.52
CA GLY A 181 -15.73 -4.56 -15.33
C GLY A 181 -16.57 -4.63 -16.61
N PHE A 182 -17.35 -5.69 -16.77
CA PHE A 182 -18.43 -5.74 -17.75
C PHE A 182 -19.67 -6.42 -17.19
N ALA A 183 -20.83 -6.06 -17.72
CA ALA A 183 -22.10 -6.69 -17.40
C ALA A 183 -22.64 -7.54 -18.56
N GLY A 184 -23.35 -8.62 -18.22
CA GLY A 184 -24.01 -9.50 -19.19
C GLY A 184 -23.10 -10.59 -19.76
N ASN A 185 -23.34 -10.98 -21.02
CA ASN A 185 -22.65 -12.09 -21.68
C ASN A 185 -21.20 -11.72 -22.04
N PRO A 186 -20.17 -12.49 -21.65
CA PRO A 186 -18.78 -12.25 -22.06
C PRO A 186 -18.54 -12.23 -23.57
N GLN A 187 -19.38 -12.87 -24.38
CA GLN A 187 -19.29 -12.82 -25.85
C GLN A 187 -19.85 -11.52 -26.45
N SER A 188 -20.57 -10.72 -25.66
CA SER A 188 -21.10 -9.42 -26.06
C SER A 188 -21.12 -8.48 -24.84
N PRO A 189 -19.92 -8.14 -24.31
CA PRO A 189 -19.81 -7.49 -23.02
C PRO A 189 -20.28 -6.04 -23.10
N GLN A 190 -21.05 -5.61 -22.09
CA GLN A 190 -21.31 -4.20 -21.85
C GLN A 190 -20.32 -3.71 -20.81
N TRP A 191 -19.22 -3.10 -21.28
CA TRP A 191 -18.15 -2.60 -20.44
C TRP A 191 -18.64 -1.48 -19.52
N LEU A 192 -18.20 -1.54 -18.27
CA LEU A 192 -18.41 -0.49 -17.29
C LEU A 192 -17.37 0.62 -17.48
N SER A 193 -17.72 1.83 -17.07
CA SER A 193 -16.73 2.88 -16.83
C SER A 193 -15.79 2.50 -15.67
N GLN A 194 -14.66 3.20 -15.57
CA GLN A 194 -13.70 2.99 -14.49
C GLN A 194 -14.35 3.22 -13.12
N ASP A 195 -15.06 4.34 -12.95
CA ASP A 195 -15.72 4.71 -11.69
C ASP A 195 -16.76 3.67 -11.27
N GLU A 196 -17.55 3.15 -12.21
CA GLU A 196 -18.53 2.08 -11.94
C GLU A 196 -17.85 0.77 -11.51
N ALA A 197 -16.70 0.43 -12.09
CA ALA A 197 -15.95 -0.76 -11.71
C ALA A 197 -15.30 -0.60 -10.32
N GLU A 198 -14.79 0.59 -10.00
CA GLU A 198 -14.17 0.90 -8.71
C GLU A 198 -15.18 0.92 -7.56
N GLN A 199 -16.42 1.37 -7.80
CA GLN A 199 -17.50 1.33 -6.80
C GLN A 199 -17.93 -0.09 -6.39
N LEU A 200 -17.47 -1.13 -7.11
CA LEU A 200 -17.79 -2.53 -6.83
C LEU A 200 -16.69 -3.29 -6.06
N LEU A 201 -15.61 -2.61 -5.66
CA LEU A 201 -14.52 -3.13 -4.82
C LEU A 201 -14.78 -2.82 -3.34
#